data_AF-A0A7J7IQ47-F1
#
_entry.id   AF-A0A7J7IQ47-F1
#
_cell.length_a   1.000
_cell.length_b   1.000
_cell.length_c   1.000
_cell.angle_alpha   90.00
_cell.angle_beta   90.00
_cell.angle_gamma   90.00
#
_symmetry.space_group_name_H-M   'P 1'
#
loop_
_entity.id
_entity.type
_entity.pdbx_description
1 polymer ?
#
loop_
_entity_poly.entity_id
_entity_poly.type
_entity_poly.pdbx_seq_one_letter_code
_entity_poly.pdbx_strand_id
1 'polypeptide(L)'
;MLGFAVLFPGVADQQCREVARCRKRGFRVSRPDRYPLWEPTQQRMNRRSLLCCLFQGPVEQVPSPVPAPAQRLEELFRGLRRSVRRECQRLIADRSNEHASQAFQVRVEELLSQMLQGSMLAGRARLTAQQCHASMSRYLQLDLGQKQALLVHLERFAEHFERYPSLGMTGFRGSNSPLPAAMLHNSRKRTATPDSNPTGTKPNLAYRAILREHLREHPRHVALPPVETLVIESVRDLTRIPQDSALWLEARRHMQVNASSAWKVLGFCEPMTLEWLRDCVPSWQLRRGHEETVQAWRLARDPHLSESFPENVHLSMDWGKNHEQNGLLTVLRYLESHLTTSSASAEPTRQELGAEALNQDEALHLFESGLHVLQPEACAGVYDLDDFPELPTIAASPDAFICRGRQGPPSMNELTDAICLESSEGAFKSFELVEVKCPCPFVPVESTAFDVSPLASSTAPVLYRYRSVLPQKLVHANHFAQVQLQMLCTDTWRAHFISWTPDAGARLFILDRDEAWLEMALIALRDFYREFVREPPPENFFADRNTYRHLLELTVAGVQQSKEHSVTLSADQVRRLLAWETQAGFLNLAGPLFLD
;
A
#
# COMPACT_ATOMS: atom_id res chain seq x y z
N MET A 1 -35.14 1.12 9.52
CA MET A 1 -35.39 0.28 10.72
C MET A 1 -36.16 -1.01 10.44
N LEU A 2 -36.97 -1.14 9.37
CA LEU A 2 -37.69 -2.39 9.06
C LEU A 2 -36.86 -3.46 8.30
N GLY A 3 -35.63 -3.15 7.84
CA GLY A 3 -34.75 -4.11 7.17
C GLY A 3 -33.72 -4.82 8.08
N PHE A 4 -33.53 -4.36 9.32
CA PHE A 4 -32.47 -4.87 10.22
C PHE A 4 -32.88 -6.13 11.01
N ALA A 5 -34.17 -6.46 11.05
CA ALA A 5 -34.71 -7.54 11.88
C ALA A 5 -34.62 -8.94 11.25
N VAL A 6 -34.18 -9.06 9.99
CA VAL A 6 -34.22 -10.33 9.23
C VAL A 6 -32.87 -11.07 9.26
N LEU A 7 -31.76 -10.41 9.60
CA LEU A 7 -30.42 -11.03 9.48
C LEU A 7 -29.77 -11.42 10.82
N PHE A 8 -30.16 -10.85 11.96
CA PHE A 8 -29.49 -11.12 13.25
C PHE A 8 -30.44 -11.06 14.47
N PRO A 9 -31.18 -12.14 14.79
CA PRO A 9 -32.17 -12.12 15.87
C PRO A 9 -31.59 -12.02 17.30
N GLY A 10 -30.27 -12.19 17.48
CA GLY A 10 -29.61 -12.20 18.80
C GLY A 10 -29.06 -10.86 19.31
N VAL A 11 -28.79 -9.89 18.42
CA VAL A 11 -28.02 -8.67 18.78
C VAL A 11 -28.94 -7.52 19.26
N ALA A 12 -30.20 -7.50 18.82
CA ALA A 12 -31.15 -6.46 19.18
C ALA A 12 -31.49 -6.43 20.68
N ASP A 13 -31.45 -7.57 21.37
CA ASP A 13 -31.92 -7.67 22.75
C ASP A 13 -30.88 -7.17 23.78
N GLN A 14 -29.61 -7.08 23.41
CA GLN A 14 -28.54 -6.55 24.28
C GLN A 14 -28.41 -5.03 24.18
N GLN A 15 -28.54 -4.45 22.98
CA GLN A 15 -28.50 -2.99 22.77
C GLN A 15 -29.75 -2.28 23.32
N CYS A 16 -30.94 -2.89 23.25
CA CYS A 16 -32.14 -2.34 23.87
C CYS A 16 -32.03 -2.24 25.40
N ARG A 17 -31.28 -3.14 26.05
CA ARG A 17 -31.06 -3.14 27.51
C ARG A 17 -30.09 -2.03 27.96
N GLU A 18 -29.11 -1.65 27.16
CA GLU A 18 -28.20 -0.54 27.48
C GLU A 18 -28.85 0.83 27.30
N VAL A 19 -29.65 1.02 26.24
CA VAL A 19 -30.41 2.26 26.04
C VAL A 19 -31.47 2.46 27.14
N ALA A 20 -32.08 1.37 27.63
CA ALA A 20 -32.99 1.41 28.78
C ALA A 20 -32.29 1.72 30.11
N ARG A 21 -31.02 1.31 30.29
CA ARG A 21 -30.21 1.66 31.49
C ARG A 21 -29.81 3.13 31.51
N CYS A 22 -29.49 3.73 30.37
CA CYS A 22 -29.14 5.15 30.30
C CYS A 22 -30.32 6.07 30.61
N ARG A 23 -31.56 5.67 30.23
CA ARG A 23 -32.78 6.41 30.61
C ARG A 23 -33.11 6.39 32.10
N LYS A 24 -32.71 5.34 32.84
CA LYS A 24 -32.96 5.22 34.29
C LYS A 24 -32.04 6.08 35.18
N ARG A 25 -30.97 6.66 34.65
CA ARG A 25 -29.95 7.38 35.46
C ARG A 25 -30.10 8.91 35.53
N GLY A 26 -31.19 9.48 35.02
CA GLY A 26 -31.63 10.83 35.42
C GLY A 26 -30.62 11.98 35.27
N PHE A 27 -29.77 11.97 34.23
CA PHE A 27 -28.86 13.09 33.98
C PHE A 27 -29.63 14.31 33.44
N ARG A 28 -29.75 15.36 34.27
CA ARG A 28 -30.13 16.71 33.84
C ARG A 28 -28.91 17.41 33.26
N VAL A 29 -28.98 17.78 31.98
CA VAL A 29 -27.96 18.61 31.33
C VAL A 29 -28.40 20.08 31.41
N SER A 30 -27.63 20.88 32.12
CA SER A 30 -27.72 22.34 32.15
C SER A 30 -26.99 22.95 30.93
N ARG A 31 -27.64 23.91 30.26
CA ARG A 31 -27.06 24.89 29.31
C ARG A 31 -26.84 26.23 30.05
N PRO A 32 -26.10 27.25 29.52
CA PRO A 32 -25.66 27.51 28.12
C PRO A 32 -24.13 27.87 28.02
N ASP A 33 -23.44 28.21 26.92
CA ASP A 33 -23.72 29.02 25.72
C ASP A 33 -22.61 28.86 24.63
N ARG A 34 -22.95 29.16 23.36
CA ARG A 34 -22.13 29.43 22.14
C ARG A 34 -21.31 28.29 21.47
N TYR A 35 -21.92 27.66 20.47
CA TYR A 35 -21.47 27.48 19.06
C TYR A 35 -22.68 26.90 18.26
N PRO A 36 -22.87 27.20 16.96
CA PRO A 36 -24.02 26.71 16.23
C PRO A 36 -23.93 25.19 15.95
N LEU A 37 -25.00 24.54 16.38
CA LEU A 37 -25.48 23.16 16.27
C LEU A 37 -25.74 22.80 14.78
N TRP A 38 -25.86 21.56 14.28
CA TRP A 38 -26.02 20.22 14.84
C TRP A 38 -25.94 19.23 13.67
N GLU A 39 -25.10 18.20 13.74
CA GLU A 39 -25.43 16.94 13.04
C GLU A 39 -26.33 16.11 13.96
N PRO A 40 -27.30 15.32 13.43
CA PRO A 40 -28.18 14.52 14.26
C PRO A 40 -27.36 13.49 15.05
N THR A 41 -27.34 13.62 16.37
CA THR A 41 -26.57 12.75 17.29
C THR A 41 -26.93 11.25 17.13
N GLN A 42 -28.13 10.96 16.61
CA GLN A 42 -28.60 9.62 16.26
C GLN A 42 -27.84 8.99 15.08
N GLN A 43 -27.48 9.76 14.04
CA GLN A 43 -26.72 9.22 12.90
C GLN A 43 -25.29 8.84 13.32
N ARG A 44 -24.65 9.64 14.18
CA ARG A 44 -23.32 9.32 14.72
C ARG A 44 -23.32 8.07 15.62
N MET A 45 -24.33 7.91 16.49
CA MET A 45 -24.45 6.71 17.32
C MET A 45 -24.68 5.45 16.48
N ASN A 46 -25.52 5.52 15.43
CA ASN A 46 -25.77 4.39 14.54
C ASN A 46 -24.51 3.95 13.77
N ARG A 47 -23.70 4.91 13.29
CA ARG A 47 -22.46 4.61 12.55
C ARG A 47 -21.40 3.93 13.43
N ARG A 48 -21.21 4.41 14.68
CA ARG A 48 -20.24 3.80 15.61
C ARG A 48 -20.64 2.38 16.01
N SER A 49 -21.91 2.15 16.34
CA SER A 49 -22.40 0.81 16.66
C SER A 49 -22.29 -0.14 15.47
N LEU A 50 -22.53 0.34 14.25
CA LEU A 50 -22.37 -0.47 13.04
C LEU A 50 -20.92 -0.88 12.80
N LEU A 51 -19.97 0.04 12.91
CA LEU A 51 -18.54 -0.28 12.78
C LEU A 51 -18.14 -1.37 13.78
N CYS A 52 -18.55 -1.27 15.04
CA CYS A 52 -18.29 -2.33 16.02
C CYS A 52 -18.92 -3.68 15.62
N CYS A 53 -20.11 -3.69 15.02
CA CYS A 53 -20.76 -4.94 14.56
C CYS A 53 -20.04 -5.57 13.37
N LEU A 54 -19.54 -4.76 12.41
CA LEU A 54 -18.85 -5.25 11.22
C LEU A 54 -17.57 -6.03 11.54
N PHE A 55 -16.93 -5.75 12.68
CA PHE A 55 -15.66 -6.38 13.06
C PHE A 55 -15.80 -7.54 14.09
N GLN A 56 -17.01 -7.96 14.46
CA GLN A 56 -17.24 -8.90 15.58
C GLN A 56 -17.95 -10.22 15.22
N GLY A 57 -18.25 -10.53 13.94
CA GLY A 57 -19.06 -11.72 13.57
C GLY A 57 -18.32 -12.79 12.74
N PRO A 58 -18.48 -14.11 13.03
CA PRO A 58 -17.99 -15.20 12.17
C PRO A 58 -18.91 -15.45 10.97
N VAL A 59 -18.34 -15.81 9.81
CA VAL A 59 -19.05 -16.17 8.57
C VAL A 59 -18.98 -17.69 8.36
N GLU A 60 -20.12 -18.39 8.37
CA GLU A 60 -20.18 -19.82 8.02
C GLU A 60 -20.40 -20.01 6.50
N GLN A 61 -19.58 -20.85 5.84
CA GLN A 61 -19.75 -21.25 4.44
C GLN A 61 -20.12 -22.74 4.33
N VAL A 62 -20.98 -23.07 3.35
CA VAL A 62 -21.44 -24.45 3.06
C VAL A 62 -20.77 -24.95 1.76
N PRO A 63 -20.18 -26.16 1.71
CA PRO A 63 -19.49 -26.67 0.52
C PRO A 63 -20.44 -27.21 -0.56
N SER A 64 -20.08 -27.01 -1.84
CA SER A 64 -20.81 -27.44 -3.05
C SER A 64 -19.94 -28.39 -3.91
N PRO A 65 -20.49 -29.37 -4.65
CA PRO A 65 -19.70 -30.33 -5.44
C PRO A 65 -18.94 -29.70 -6.63
N VAL A 66 -17.73 -30.23 -6.90
CA VAL A 66 -16.77 -29.72 -7.91
C VAL A 66 -17.07 -30.26 -9.32
N PRO A 67 -17.11 -29.41 -10.38
CA PRO A 67 -17.35 -29.84 -11.78
C PRO A 67 -16.25 -30.71 -12.40
N ALA A 68 -16.60 -31.65 -13.29
CA ALA A 68 -15.66 -32.57 -13.97
C ALA A 68 -14.48 -31.90 -14.73
N PRO A 69 -14.64 -30.74 -15.39
CA PRO A 69 -13.51 -30.05 -16.00
C PRO A 69 -12.45 -29.60 -14.99
N ALA A 70 -12.86 -29.23 -13.77
CA ALA A 70 -11.93 -28.85 -12.70
C ALA A 70 -11.09 -30.04 -12.21
N GLN A 71 -11.63 -31.26 -12.26
CA GLN A 71 -10.89 -32.49 -11.93
C GLN A 71 -9.69 -32.72 -12.87
N ARG A 72 -9.86 -32.47 -14.18
CA ARG A 72 -8.75 -32.59 -15.15
C ARG A 72 -7.65 -31.57 -14.89
N LEU A 73 -8.03 -30.34 -14.54
CA LEU A 73 -7.06 -29.30 -14.20
C LEU A 73 -6.30 -29.64 -12.92
N GLU A 74 -7.01 -30.14 -11.91
CA GLU A 74 -6.43 -30.63 -10.66
C GLU A 74 -5.42 -31.77 -10.92
N GLU A 75 -5.72 -32.70 -11.83
CA GLU A 75 -4.78 -33.77 -12.23
C GLU A 75 -3.50 -33.23 -12.88
N LEU A 76 -3.60 -32.17 -13.70
CA LEU A 76 -2.43 -31.52 -14.29
C LEU A 76 -1.56 -30.88 -13.20
N PHE A 77 -2.16 -30.23 -12.21
CA PHE A 77 -1.45 -29.64 -11.08
C PHE A 77 -0.79 -30.68 -10.19
N ARG A 78 -1.48 -31.78 -9.88
CA ARG A 78 -0.85 -32.95 -9.22
C ARG A 78 0.29 -33.53 -10.05
N GLY A 79 0.17 -33.52 -11.37
CA GLY A 79 1.24 -33.89 -12.30
C GLY A 79 2.46 -32.98 -12.19
N LEU A 80 2.25 -31.67 -12.19
CA LEU A 80 3.29 -30.65 -12.06
C LEU A 80 4.02 -30.79 -10.72
N ARG A 81 3.28 -30.84 -9.61
CA ARG A 81 3.82 -31.00 -8.26
C ARG A 81 4.70 -32.25 -8.13
N ARG A 82 4.23 -33.40 -8.65
CA ARG A 82 5.01 -34.64 -8.64
C ARG A 82 6.31 -34.54 -9.43
N SER A 83 6.28 -33.88 -10.60
CA SER A 83 7.49 -33.66 -11.41
C SER A 83 8.49 -32.76 -10.67
N VAL A 84 8.03 -31.65 -10.09
CA VAL A 84 8.87 -30.70 -9.34
C VAL A 84 9.53 -31.38 -8.14
N ARG A 85 8.78 -32.13 -7.33
CA ARG A 85 9.32 -32.86 -6.17
C ARG A 85 10.42 -33.86 -6.55
N ARG A 86 10.21 -34.62 -7.64
CA ARG A 86 11.22 -35.56 -8.14
C ARG A 86 12.50 -34.86 -8.57
N GLU A 87 12.37 -33.69 -9.19
CA GLU A 87 13.52 -32.90 -9.60
C GLU A 87 14.27 -32.29 -8.42
N CYS A 88 13.56 -31.78 -7.41
CA CYS A 88 14.17 -31.35 -6.15
C CYS A 88 14.99 -32.48 -5.52
N GLN A 89 14.42 -33.68 -5.40
CA GLN A 89 15.12 -34.86 -4.87
C GLN A 89 16.32 -35.24 -5.73
N ARG A 90 16.20 -35.18 -7.06
CA ARG A 90 17.30 -35.47 -7.98
C ARG A 90 18.44 -34.46 -7.85
N LEU A 91 18.16 -33.15 -7.80
CA LEU A 91 19.19 -32.12 -7.64
C LEU A 91 19.94 -32.24 -6.30
N ILE A 92 19.32 -32.86 -5.30
CA ILE A 92 20.00 -33.23 -4.05
C ILE A 92 20.96 -34.41 -4.28
N ALA A 93 20.52 -35.44 -5.02
CA ALA A 93 21.26 -36.68 -5.22
C ALA A 93 22.37 -36.59 -6.29
N ASP A 94 22.10 -35.95 -7.42
CA ASP A 94 23.01 -35.85 -8.58
C ASP A 94 22.74 -34.56 -9.36
N ARG A 95 23.57 -33.54 -9.09
CA ARG A 95 23.48 -32.21 -9.69
C ARG A 95 23.91 -32.17 -11.15
N SER A 96 24.73 -33.14 -11.59
CA SER A 96 25.38 -33.15 -12.90
C SER A 96 24.58 -33.83 -14.01
N ASN A 97 23.44 -34.44 -13.68
CA ASN A 97 22.63 -35.18 -14.65
C ASN A 97 21.83 -34.25 -15.58
N GLU A 98 22.49 -33.72 -16.61
CA GLU A 98 21.88 -32.84 -17.61
C GLU A 98 20.75 -33.54 -18.37
N HIS A 99 20.90 -34.82 -18.71
CA HIS A 99 19.88 -35.59 -19.42
C HIS A 99 18.59 -35.70 -18.60
N ALA A 100 18.70 -35.93 -17.28
CA ALA A 100 17.53 -35.93 -16.40
C ALA A 100 16.93 -34.53 -16.24
N SER A 101 17.76 -33.49 -16.18
CA SER A 101 17.31 -32.08 -16.14
C SER A 101 16.53 -31.70 -17.41
N GLN A 102 16.98 -32.18 -18.57
CA GLN A 102 16.32 -31.98 -19.85
C GLN A 102 14.99 -32.73 -19.92
N ALA A 103 14.95 -33.98 -19.45
CA ALA A 103 13.71 -34.74 -19.35
C ALA A 103 12.68 -34.08 -18.41
N PHE A 104 13.14 -33.53 -17.28
CA PHE A 104 12.31 -32.74 -16.38
C PHE A 104 11.77 -31.48 -17.05
N GLN A 105 12.62 -30.69 -17.71
CA GLN A 105 12.20 -29.47 -18.42
C GLN A 105 11.09 -29.78 -19.43
N VAL A 106 11.32 -30.75 -20.32
CA VAL A 106 10.35 -31.15 -21.35
C VAL A 106 9.02 -31.54 -20.72
N ARG A 107 9.05 -32.31 -19.62
CA ARG A 107 7.83 -32.75 -18.94
C ARG A 107 7.05 -31.60 -18.30
N VAL A 108 7.73 -30.65 -17.67
CA VAL A 108 7.07 -29.50 -17.05
C VAL A 108 6.52 -28.54 -18.11
N GLU A 109 7.27 -28.29 -19.19
CA GLU A 109 6.78 -27.51 -20.33
C GLU A 109 5.54 -28.14 -20.97
N GLU A 110 5.50 -29.47 -21.08
CA GLU A 110 4.33 -30.22 -21.55
C GLU A 110 3.12 -29.98 -20.63
N LEU A 111 3.29 -30.13 -19.31
CA LEU A 111 2.21 -29.92 -18.32
C LEU A 111 1.70 -28.48 -18.31
N LEU A 112 2.62 -27.50 -18.32
CA LEU A 112 2.29 -26.08 -18.38
C LEU A 112 1.61 -25.73 -19.72
N SER A 113 2.05 -26.33 -20.83
CA SER A 113 1.39 -26.16 -22.13
C SER A 113 -0.03 -26.70 -22.13
N GLN A 114 -0.25 -27.90 -21.58
CA GLN A 114 -1.59 -28.50 -21.46
C GLN A 114 -2.51 -27.65 -20.57
N MET A 115 -1.97 -27.14 -19.46
CA MET A 115 -2.63 -26.17 -18.59
C MET A 115 -3.05 -24.92 -19.38
N LEU A 116 -2.11 -24.29 -20.09
CA LEU A 116 -2.33 -23.04 -20.83
C LEU A 116 -3.27 -23.19 -22.03
N GLN A 117 -3.26 -24.36 -22.68
CA GLN A 117 -4.18 -24.72 -23.77
C GLN A 117 -5.61 -24.95 -23.28
N GLY A 118 -5.80 -25.31 -22.00
CA GLY A 118 -7.12 -25.35 -21.40
C GLY A 118 -7.77 -23.96 -21.38
N SER A 119 -9.05 -23.87 -21.75
CA SER A 119 -9.87 -22.67 -21.49
C SER A 119 -10.13 -22.46 -19.99
N MET A 120 -9.59 -23.35 -19.17
CA MET A 120 -9.89 -23.53 -17.76
C MET A 120 -8.92 -22.82 -16.82
N LEU A 121 -7.89 -22.13 -17.33
CA LEU A 121 -6.96 -21.31 -16.52
C LEU A 121 -7.20 -19.81 -16.73
N ALA A 122 -7.59 -19.15 -15.65
CA ALA A 122 -8.05 -17.77 -15.50
C ALA A 122 -6.94 -16.86 -14.99
N GLY A 123 -7.04 -15.59 -15.35
CA GLY A 123 -6.42 -14.47 -14.65
C GLY A 123 -5.00 -14.75 -14.14
N ARG A 124 -4.85 -14.79 -12.81
CA ARG A 124 -3.58 -15.03 -12.11
C ARG A 124 -3.00 -16.40 -12.40
N ALA A 125 -3.83 -17.46 -12.38
CA ALA A 125 -3.42 -18.83 -12.64
C ALA A 125 -2.72 -18.98 -13.99
N ARG A 126 -3.30 -18.38 -15.03
CA ARG A 126 -2.76 -18.40 -16.39
C ARG A 126 -1.48 -17.58 -16.50
N LEU A 127 -1.42 -16.40 -15.89
CA LEU A 127 -0.22 -15.56 -15.92
C LEU A 127 0.95 -16.25 -15.22
N THR A 128 0.73 -16.81 -14.03
CA THR A 128 1.74 -17.57 -13.30
C THR A 128 2.18 -18.79 -14.10
N ALA A 129 1.26 -19.52 -14.73
CA ALA A 129 1.61 -20.61 -15.65
C ALA A 129 2.47 -20.14 -16.85
N GLN A 130 2.18 -18.97 -17.44
CA GLN A 130 2.97 -18.38 -18.53
C GLN A 130 4.37 -17.98 -18.08
N GLN A 131 4.49 -17.34 -16.92
CA GLN A 131 5.78 -16.95 -16.34
C GLN A 131 6.62 -18.18 -15.98
N CYS A 132 6.00 -19.18 -15.37
CA CYS A 132 6.59 -20.49 -15.11
C CYS A 132 7.08 -21.13 -16.41
N HIS A 133 6.25 -21.12 -17.46
CA HIS A 133 6.61 -21.69 -18.76
C HIS A 133 7.81 -20.99 -19.40
N ALA A 134 7.79 -19.65 -19.46
CA ALA A 134 8.90 -18.85 -19.99
C ALA A 134 10.20 -19.04 -19.19
N SER A 135 10.10 -19.25 -17.88
CA SER A 135 11.24 -19.53 -17.01
C SER A 135 11.77 -20.95 -17.23
N MET A 136 10.89 -21.92 -17.44
CA MET A 136 11.25 -23.31 -17.72
C MET A 136 11.98 -23.47 -19.06
N SER A 137 11.68 -22.66 -20.07
CA SER A 137 12.44 -22.69 -21.33
C SER A 137 13.90 -22.30 -21.21
N ARG A 138 14.29 -21.68 -20.09
CA ARG A 138 15.68 -21.37 -19.75
C ARG A 138 16.25 -22.28 -18.68
N TYR A 139 15.51 -23.29 -18.21
CA TYR A 139 15.86 -24.10 -17.04
C TYR A 139 17.27 -24.68 -17.09
N LEU A 140 17.69 -25.24 -18.24
CA LEU A 140 19.03 -25.80 -18.39
C LEU A 140 20.15 -24.75 -18.26
N GLN A 141 19.86 -23.49 -18.61
CA GLN A 141 20.80 -22.36 -18.54
C GLN A 141 20.89 -21.74 -17.15
N LEU A 142 19.95 -22.06 -16.26
CA LEU A 142 19.94 -21.54 -14.89
C LEU A 142 21.03 -22.21 -14.04
N ASP A 143 21.63 -21.42 -13.16
CA ASP A 143 22.47 -21.96 -12.09
C ASP A 143 21.64 -22.74 -11.07
N LEU A 144 22.29 -23.45 -10.15
CA LEU A 144 21.60 -24.30 -9.18
C LEU A 144 20.66 -23.52 -8.25
N GLY A 145 21.05 -22.31 -7.82
CA GLY A 145 20.22 -21.49 -6.93
C GLY A 145 18.97 -21.00 -7.65
N GLN A 146 19.12 -20.55 -8.89
CA GLN A 146 18.01 -20.16 -9.77
C GLN A 146 17.07 -21.34 -10.06
N LYS A 147 17.62 -22.54 -10.30
CA LYS A 147 16.82 -23.77 -10.45
C LYS A 147 16.00 -24.05 -9.19
N GLN A 148 16.61 -23.98 -8.01
CA GLN A 148 15.92 -24.21 -6.74
C GLN A 148 14.79 -23.20 -6.50
N ALA A 149 15.03 -21.90 -6.75
CA ALA A 149 14.01 -20.86 -6.62
C ALA A 149 12.82 -21.11 -7.56
N LEU A 150 13.09 -21.45 -8.81
CA LEU A 150 12.04 -21.78 -9.79
C LEU A 150 11.24 -23.02 -9.39
N LEU A 151 11.90 -24.07 -8.86
CA LEU A 151 11.23 -25.28 -8.40
C LEU A 151 10.30 -25.00 -7.20
N VAL A 152 10.74 -24.22 -6.21
CA VAL A 152 9.90 -23.80 -5.09
C VAL A 152 8.67 -23.04 -5.59
N HIS A 153 8.85 -22.14 -6.56
CA HIS A 153 7.76 -21.38 -7.16
C HIS A 153 6.76 -22.30 -7.88
N LEU A 154 7.24 -23.26 -8.68
CA LEU A 154 6.40 -24.24 -9.39
C LEU A 154 5.64 -25.18 -8.44
N GLU A 155 6.27 -25.61 -7.34
CA GLU A 155 5.63 -26.45 -6.33
C GLU A 155 4.49 -25.70 -5.63
N ARG A 156 4.75 -24.48 -5.18
CA ARG A 156 3.74 -23.59 -4.56
C ARG A 156 2.58 -23.33 -5.51
N PHE A 157 2.89 -23.01 -6.78
CA PHE A 157 1.88 -22.83 -7.82
C PHE A 157 1.01 -24.09 -7.99
N ALA A 158 1.62 -25.28 -8.02
CA ALA A 158 0.87 -26.51 -8.21
C ALA A 158 0.02 -26.92 -6.99
N GLU A 159 0.53 -26.70 -5.78
CA GLU A 159 -0.18 -26.98 -4.53
C GLU A 159 -1.39 -26.07 -4.33
N HIS A 160 -1.26 -24.79 -4.68
CA HIS A 160 -2.35 -23.82 -4.60
C HIS A 160 -3.60 -24.30 -5.37
N PHE A 161 -3.43 -24.71 -6.64
CA PHE A 161 -4.56 -25.11 -7.47
C PHE A 161 -5.09 -26.51 -7.19
N GLU A 162 -4.28 -27.39 -6.58
CA GLU A 162 -4.77 -28.66 -6.05
C GLU A 162 -5.75 -28.43 -4.88
N ARG A 163 -5.47 -27.46 -4.02
CA ARG A 163 -6.34 -27.12 -2.87
C ARG A 163 -7.56 -26.29 -3.27
N TYR A 164 -7.50 -25.51 -4.35
CA TYR A 164 -8.57 -24.60 -4.76
C TYR A 164 -8.92 -24.70 -6.27
N PRO A 165 -9.56 -25.79 -6.73
CA PRO A 165 -9.82 -26.04 -8.15
C PRO A 165 -10.75 -25.00 -8.82
N SER A 166 -11.58 -24.31 -8.04
CA SER A 166 -12.57 -23.33 -8.52
C SER A 166 -11.98 -21.99 -8.92
N LEU A 167 -10.81 -21.62 -8.39
CA LEU A 167 -10.11 -20.36 -8.70
C LEU A 167 -9.42 -20.37 -10.07
N GLY A 168 -9.42 -21.52 -10.74
CA GLY A 168 -8.77 -21.72 -12.02
C GLY A 168 -9.52 -21.14 -13.21
N MET A 169 -10.81 -20.85 -13.19
CA MET A 169 -11.66 -20.88 -14.40
C MET A 169 -12.10 -19.52 -15.00
N THR A 170 -11.46 -19.04 -16.10
CA THR A 170 -11.91 -18.08 -17.17
C THR A 170 -10.70 -17.59 -18.03
N GLY A 171 -10.82 -16.62 -18.97
CA GLY A 171 -10.05 -16.57 -20.23
C GLY A 171 -9.25 -15.28 -20.55
N PHE A 172 -8.02 -15.41 -21.09
CA PHE A 172 -7.13 -14.29 -21.46
C PHE A 172 -6.38 -14.49 -22.81
N ARG A 173 -6.09 -13.40 -23.55
CA ARG A 173 -5.05 -13.26 -24.61
C ARG A 173 -4.16 -12.06 -24.26
N GLY A 174 -2.83 -12.17 -24.36
CA GLY A 174 -1.87 -11.15 -23.89
C GLY A 174 -0.61 -11.00 -24.75
N SER A 175 0.41 -10.26 -24.26
CA SER A 175 1.85 -10.43 -24.56
C SER A 175 2.75 -9.46 -23.76
N ASN A 176 4.05 -9.76 -23.70
CA ASN A 176 5.10 -9.19 -22.81
C ASN A 176 6.28 -8.50 -23.55
N SER A 177 6.96 -7.58 -22.82
CA SER A 177 8.45 -7.35 -22.71
C SER A 177 9.15 -6.29 -23.61
N PRO A 178 10.43 -5.87 -23.39
CA PRO A 178 11.13 -5.22 -22.24
C PRO A 178 11.94 -3.92 -22.61
N LEU A 179 12.63 -3.32 -21.62
CA LEU A 179 13.35 -2.00 -21.59
C LEU A 179 14.81 -1.98 -22.13
N PRO A 180 15.35 -0.78 -22.50
CA PRO A 180 16.68 -0.37 -22.03
C PRO A 180 16.85 1.13 -21.66
N ALA A 181 18.00 1.43 -21.03
CA ALA A 181 18.41 2.67 -20.35
C ALA A 181 19.24 3.67 -21.19
N ALA A 182 19.28 4.95 -20.76
CA ALA A 182 20.48 5.78 -20.48
C ALA A 182 20.41 7.31 -20.83
N MET A 183 20.84 8.13 -19.84
CA MET A 183 21.53 9.45 -19.85
C MET A 183 20.91 10.75 -20.42
N LEU A 184 20.92 11.83 -19.60
CA LEU A 184 21.94 12.91 -19.65
C LEU A 184 21.78 13.97 -18.54
N HIS A 185 22.92 14.38 -17.97
CA HIS A 185 23.08 15.46 -16.99
C HIS A 185 23.04 16.85 -17.65
N ASN A 186 22.51 17.84 -16.92
CA ASN A 186 22.79 19.26 -17.20
C ASN A 186 23.05 20.04 -15.91
N SER A 187 24.20 20.70 -15.90
CA SER A 187 24.75 21.52 -14.83
C SER A 187 24.00 22.85 -14.69
N ARG A 188 23.53 23.18 -13.47
CA ARG A 188 22.94 24.50 -13.17
C ARG A 188 23.98 25.48 -12.62
N LYS A 189 23.96 26.69 -13.18
CA LYS A 189 24.61 27.90 -12.64
C LYS A 189 23.93 28.32 -11.34
N ARG A 190 24.73 28.50 -10.27
CA ARG A 190 24.31 29.07 -8.98
C ARG A 190 24.24 30.59 -9.08
N THR A 191 23.06 31.15 -8.84
CA THR A 191 22.87 32.57 -8.51
C THR A 191 22.97 32.77 -6.99
N ALA A 192 23.39 33.97 -6.60
CA ALA A 192 23.82 34.37 -5.26
C ALA A 192 22.86 33.98 -4.12
N THR A 193 23.42 33.59 -2.99
CA THR A 193 22.74 33.05 -1.80
C THR A 193 22.13 34.17 -0.94
N PRO A 194 20.79 34.36 -0.94
CA PRO A 194 20.10 35.06 0.14
C PRO A 194 20.28 34.27 1.44
N ASP A 195 20.12 34.97 2.58
CA ASP A 195 20.37 34.48 3.93
C ASP A 195 19.99 33.01 4.11
N SER A 196 20.99 32.18 4.42
CA SER A 196 20.97 30.75 4.09
C SER A 196 19.89 29.92 4.77
N ASN A 197 19.21 30.47 5.79
CA ASN A 197 18.23 29.76 6.61
C ASN A 197 17.25 30.75 7.30
N PRO A 198 16.17 31.20 6.64
CA PRO A 198 15.21 32.10 7.27
C PRO A 198 14.54 31.43 8.48
N THR A 199 14.24 32.22 9.51
CA THR A 199 13.62 31.77 10.76
C THR A 199 12.33 32.54 11.05
N GLY A 200 11.44 31.93 11.84
CA GLY A 200 10.18 32.54 12.26
C GLY A 200 9.38 31.62 13.20
N THR A 201 8.40 32.17 13.90
CA THR A 201 7.61 31.44 14.91
C THR A 201 6.37 30.76 14.34
N LYS A 202 5.93 31.15 13.14
CA LYS A 202 4.75 30.60 12.47
C LYS A 202 5.09 30.09 11.06
N PRO A 203 5.54 28.83 10.93
CA PRO A 203 5.79 28.21 9.64
C PRO A 203 4.58 28.29 8.71
N ASN A 204 4.77 28.74 7.47
CA ASN A 204 3.71 28.70 6.47
C ASN A 204 3.59 27.26 5.91
N LEU A 205 2.74 26.45 6.53
CA LEU A 205 2.52 25.06 6.11
C LEU A 205 1.81 24.92 4.76
N ALA A 206 1.31 26.02 4.19
CA ALA A 206 0.71 26.06 2.86
C ALA A 206 1.68 26.63 1.80
N TYR A 207 2.97 26.78 2.13
CA TYR A 207 3.97 27.30 1.20
C TYR A 207 4.07 26.43 -0.07
N ARG A 208 3.48 26.92 -1.17
CA ARG A 208 3.37 26.21 -2.46
C ARG A 208 2.53 24.92 -2.40
N ALA A 209 1.61 24.82 -1.45
CA ALA A 209 0.63 23.74 -1.40
C ALA A 209 -0.39 23.87 -2.55
N ILE A 210 -0.76 22.75 -3.16
CA ILE A 210 -1.99 22.64 -3.97
C ILE A 210 -3.08 22.15 -3.03
N LEU A 211 -4.18 22.90 -2.91
CA LEU A 211 -5.29 22.52 -2.06
C LEU A 211 -6.00 21.27 -2.62
N ARG A 212 -6.57 20.46 -1.73
CA ARG A 212 -7.33 19.26 -2.10
C ARG A 212 -8.54 19.58 -2.96
N GLU A 213 -9.19 20.71 -2.70
CA GLU A 213 -10.32 21.21 -3.49
C GLU A 213 -9.90 21.46 -4.94
N HIS A 214 -8.72 22.03 -5.17
CA HIS A 214 -8.18 22.23 -6.52
C HIS A 214 -7.88 20.89 -7.22
N LEU A 215 -7.41 19.88 -6.48
CA LEU A 215 -7.24 18.54 -7.04
C LEU A 215 -8.60 17.93 -7.45
N ARG A 216 -9.65 18.14 -6.65
CA ARG A 216 -11.02 17.67 -6.96
C ARG A 216 -11.63 18.34 -8.19
N GLU A 217 -11.16 19.52 -8.56
CA GLU A 217 -11.53 20.21 -9.81
C GLU A 217 -10.74 19.71 -11.04
N HIS A 218 -9.68 18.92 -10.84
CA HIS A 218 -8.86 18.43 -11.94
C HIS A 218 -9.62 17.40 -12.80
N PRO A 219 -9.67 17.54 -14.14
CA PRO A 219 -10.51 16.69 -15.00
C PRO A 219 -10.11 15.21 -15.05
N ARG A 220 -8.89 14.88 -14.61
CA ARG A 220 -8.41 13.49 -14.48
C ARG A 220 -8.45 12.96 -13.06
N HIS A 221 -8.94 13.74 -12.09
CA HIS A 221 -9.09 13.31 -10.72
C HIS A 221 -10.53 12.83 -10.47
N VAL A 222 -10.67 11.68 -9.82
CA VAL A 222 -11.95 11.11 -9.40
C VAL A 222 -11.97 11.13 -7.87
N ALA A 223 -12.71 12.07 -7.32
CA ALA A 223 -12.83 12.25 -5.88
C ALA A 223 -13.74 11.19 -5.25
N LEU A 224 -13.48 10.88 -3.98
CA LEU A 224 -14.42 10.11 -3.18
C LEU A 224 -15.70 10.92 -2.90
N PRO A 225 -16.85 10.26 -2.73
CA PRO A 225 -18.09 10.97 -2.41
C PRO A 225 -18.02 11.66 -1.04
N PRO A 226 -18.77 12.75 -0.82
CA PRO A 226 -18.86 13.42 0.48
C PRO A 226 -19.37 12.45 1.58
N VAL A 227 -18.83 12.57 2.79
CA VAL A 227 -19.11 11.68 3.94
C VAL A 227 -20.59 11.66 4.33
N GLU A 228 -21.29 12.75 4.07
CA GLU A 228 -22.72 12.93 4.35
C GLU A 228 -23.58 12.05 3.45
N THR A 229 -23.08 11.71 2.27
CA THR A 229 -23.77 10.87 1.28
C THR A 229 -23.48 9.38 1.44
N LEU A 230 -22.50 9.02 2.27
CA LEU A 230 -22.10 7.64 2.49
C LEU A 230 -23.07 6.88 3.39
N VAL A 231 -23.53 5.74 2.88
CA VAL A 231 -24.17 4.67 3.66
C VAL A 231 -23.13 3.57 3.80
N ILE A 232 -22.79 3.25 5.05
CA ILE A 232 -21.90 2.13 5.36
C ILE A 232 -22.80 0.94 5.64
N GLU A 233 -22.68 -0.12 4.85
CA GLU A 233 -23.43 -1.37 5.04
C GLU A 233 -22.46 -2.55 5.23
N SER A 234 -21.23 -2.40 4.76
CA SER A 234 -20.19 -3.43 4.73
C SER A 234 -18.80 -2.84 4.98
N VAL A 235 -17.81 -3.71 5.20
CA VAL A 235 -16.40 -3.33 5.28
C VAL A 235 -15.89 -2.71 3.95
N ARG A 236 -16.49 -3.07 2.81
CA ARG A 236 -16.12 -2.51 1.50
C ARG A 236 -16.43 -1.02 1.39
N ASP A 237 -17.49 -0.55 2.06
CA ASP A 237 -17.86 0.86 2.04
C ASP A 237 -16.81 1.76 2.71
N LEU A 238 -15.91 1.19 3.52
CA LEU A 238 -14.80 1.92 4.13
C LEU A 238 -13.81 2.47 3.10
N THR A 239 -13.72 1.83 1.93
CA THR A 239 -12.88 2.27 0.80
C THR A 239 -13.36 3.58 0.18
N ARG A 240 -14.60 3.99 0.49
CA ARG A 240 -15.22 5.21 -0.03
C ARG A 240 -15.18 6.37 0.97
N ILE A 241 -14.62 6.16 2.15
CA ILE A 241 -14.53 7.18 3.20
C ILE A 241 -13.27 8.04 2.97
N PRO A 242 -13.40 9.35 2.74
CA PRO A 242 -12.25 10.26 2.59
C PRO A 242 -11.33 10.24 3.82
N GLN A 243 -10.01 10.21 3.58
CA GLN A 243 -8.96 10.07 4.60
C GLN A 243 -8.89 11.22 5.61
N ASP A 244 -9.37 12.41 5.26
CA ASP A 244 -9.46 13.57 6.17
C ASP A 244 -10.71 13.59 7.06
N SER A 245 -11.64 12.65 6.85
CA SER A 245 -12.89 12.66 7.59
C SER A 245 -12.75 12.11 9.01
N ALA A 246 -13.59 12.64 9.91
CA ALA A 246 -13.70 12.08 11.25
C ALA A 246 -14.18 10.60 11.24
N LEU A 247 -14.95 10.21 10.22
CA LEU A 247 -15.40 8.83 10.03
C LEU A 247 -14.24 7.90 9.67
N TRP A 248 -13.29 8.36 8.84
CA TRP A 248 -12.07 7.60 8.54
C TRP A 248 -11.21 7.39 9.78
N LEU A 249 -10.99 8.45 10.58
CA LEU A 249 -10.27 8.35 11.84
C LEU A 249 -10.92 7.35 12.80
N GLU A 250 -12.25 7.35 12.88
CA GLU A 250 -12.98 6.41 13.71
C GLU A 250 -12.85 4.97 13.17
N ALA A 251 -13.07 4.73 11.88
CA ALA A 251 -12.91 3.41 11.27
C ALA A 251 -11.50 2.84 11.47
N ARG A 252 -10.48 3.69 11.29
CA ARG A 252 -9.06 3.33 11.46
C ARG A 252 -8.71 2.91 12.89
N ARG A 253 -9.38 3.46 13.91
CA ARG A 253 -9.17 3.06 15.32
C ARG A 253 -9.60 1.63 15.61
N HIS A 254 -10.55 1.09 14.84
CA HIS A 254 -10.99 -0.31 15.00
C HIS A 254 -10.03 -1.31 14.33
N MET A 255 -8.98 -0.84 13.68
CA MET A 255 -7.97 -1.69 13.03
C MET A 255 -6.83 -1.98 13.99
N GLN A 256 -6.50 -3.26 14.14
CA GLN A 256 -5.39 -3.70 14.98
C GLN A 256 -4.04 -3.29 14.38
N VAL A 257 -3.89 -3.47 13.05
CA VAL A 257 -2.69 -3.09 12.32
C VAL A 257 -3.05 -2.14 11.19
N ASN A 258 -2.44 -0.96 11.18
CA ASN A 258 -2.47 -0.08 10.04
C ASN A 258 -1.15 -0.19 9.28
N ALA A 259 -1.18 -0.21 7.94
CA ALA A 259 0.01 -0.37 7.10
C ALA A 259 1.14 0.62 7.47
N SER A 260 0.80 1.89 7.76
CA SER A 260 1.78 2.93 8.12
C SER A 260 2.41 2.76 9.52
N SER A 261 1.84 1.90 10.37
CA SER A 261 2.37 1.58 11.71
C SER A 261 2.80 0.13 11.87
N ALA A 262 2.59 -0.72 10.85
CA ALA A 262 2.90 -2.15 10.89
C ALA A 262 4.39 -2.41 11.16
N TRP A 263 5.28 -1.55 10.65
CA TRP A 263 6.72 -1.64 10.91
C TRP A 263 7.08 -1.68 12.41
N LYS A 264 6.26 -1.07 13.28
CA LYS A 264 6.45 -1.11 14.74
C LYS A 264 6.28 -2.53 15.28
N VAL A 265 5.17 -3.20 14.93
CA VAL A 265 4.87 -4.58 15.37
C VAL A 265 5.67 -5.64 14.61
N LEU A 266 6.17 -5.31 13.42
CA LEU A 266 7.19 -6.08 12.72
C LEU A 266 8.58 -5.94 13.35
N GLY A 267 8.76 -5.17 14.44
CA GLY A 267 10.03 -5.05 15.15
C GLY A 267 11.11 -4.26 14.41
N PHE A 268 10.77 -3.43 13.42
CA PHE A 268 11.74 -2.62 12.68
C PHE A 268 12.38 -1.50 13.52
N CYS A 269 11.93 -1.33 14.76
CA CYS A 269 12.49 -0.41 15.75
C CYS A 269 13.41 -1.10 16.77
N GLU A 270 13.46 -2.44 16.78
CA GLU A 270 14.22 -3.17 17.80
C GLU A 270 15.72 -2.94 17.59
N PRO A 271 16.53 -2.76 18.66
CA PRO A 271 17.94 -2.43 18.54
C PRO A 271 18.74 -3.36 17.63
N MET A 272 18.56 -4.69 17.74
CA MET A 272 19.23 -5.65 16.86
C MET A 272 18.76 -5.54 15.41
N THR A 273 17.47 -5.27 15.19
CA THR A 273 16.92 -5.04 13.85
C THR A 273 17.46 -3.76 13.22
N LEU A 274 17.62 -2.70 14.01
CA LEU A 274 18.17 -1.42 13.54
C LEU A 274 19.64 -1.51 13.14
N GLU A 275 20.42 -2.41 13.74
CA GLU A 275 21.77 -2.70 13.26
C GLU A 275 21.75 -3.30 11.85
N TRP A 276 20.80 -4.20 11.59
CA TRP A 276 20.58 -4.83 10.30
C TRP A 276 20.06 -3.85 9.24
N LEU A 277 19.08 -3.02 9.61
CA LEU A 277 18.41 -2.08 8.70
C LEU A 277 19.07 -0.69 8.69
N ARG A 278 20.29 -0.53 9.24
CA ARG A 278 20.95 0.77 9.47
C ARG A 278 20.95 1.68 8.23
N ASP A 279 21.21 1.11 7.06
CA ASP A 279 21.28 1.84 5.79
C ASP A 279 19.92 1.98 5.09
N CYS A 280 18.88 1.33 5.63
CA CYS A 280 17.53 1.29 5.10
C CYS A 280 16.53 2.12 5.93
N VAL A 281 16.91 2.62 7.10
CA VAL A 281 16.04 3.43 7.97
C VAL A 281 16.53 4.87 8.09
N PRO A 282 15.64 5.85 8.29
CA PRO A 282 16.06 7.21 8.55
C PRO A 282 16.69 7.33 9.95
N SER A 283 17.63 8.26 10.11
CA SER A 283 18.38 8.43 11.36
C SER A 283 17.51 8.73 12.59
N TRP A 284 16.32 9.33 12.41
CA TRP A 284 15.41 9.56 13.51
C TRP A 284 14.79 8.26 14.06
N GLN A 285 14.64 7.24 13.23
CA GLN A 285 14.10 5.93 13.64
C GLN A 285 15.08 5.20 14.55
N LEU A 286 16.39 5.35 14.31
CA LEU A 286 17.45 4.78 15.15
C LEU A 286 17.39 5.26 16.62
N ARG A 287 16.71 6.38 16.90
CA ARG A 287 16.60 6.96 18.25
C ARG A 287 15.37 6.53 19.04
N ARG A 288 14.37 5.95 18.37
CA ARG A 288 13.08 5.62 18.99
C ARG A 288 13.09 4.24 19.68
N GLY A 289 13.82 3.29 19.12
CA GLY A 289 14.00 1.97 19.72
C GLY A 289 12.70 1.21 19.99
N HIS A 290 12.75 0.33 20.99
CA HIS A 290 11.66 -0.54 21.42
C HIS A 290 10.38 0.18 21.88
N GLU A 291 10.46 1.46 22.27
CA GLU A 291 9.30 2.21 22.77
C GLU A 291 8.15 2.30 21.75
N GLU A 292 8.47 2.35 20.45
CA GLU A 292 7.47 2.37 19.38
C GLU A 292 6.68 1.06 19.29
N THR A 293 7.35 -0.08 19.50
CA THR A 293 6.72 -1.40 19.57
C THR A 293 5.75 -1.44 20.75
N VAL A 294 6.19 -0.99 21.93
CA VAL A 294 5.36 -0.93 23.14
C VAL A 294 4.16 0.00 22.93
N GLN A 295 4.34 1.13 22.25
CA GLN A 295 3.22 2.02 21.91
C GLN A 295 2.22 1.33 20.98
N ALA A 296 2.70 0.66 19.93
CA ALA A 296 1.83 -0.08 19.00
C ALA A 296 1.07 -1.20 19.70
N TRP A 297 1.71 -1.92 20.62
CA TRP A 297 1.09 -2.92 21.48
C TRP A 297 -0.03 -2.32 22.35
N ARG A 298 0.20 -1.16 22.98
CA ARG A 298 -0.82 -0.47 23.79
C ARG A 298 -2.05 -0.11 22.95
N LEU A 299 -1.86 0.42 21.75
CA LEU A 299 -2.94 0.78 20.83
C LEU A 299 -3.72 -0.45 20.36
N ALA A 300 -3.03 -1.56 20.09
CA ALA A 300 -3.66 -2.82 19.70
C ALA A 300 -4.54 -3.40 20.83
N ARG A 301 -4.17 -3.17 22.10
CA ARG A 301 -4.95 -3.61 23.27
C ARG A 301 -6.10 -2.67 23.62
N ASP A 302 -5.89 -1.38 23.47
CA ASP A 302 -6.89 -0.35 23.77
C ASP A 302 -6.98 0.65 22.61
N PRO A 303 -7.91 0.41 21.65
CA PRO A 303 -8.09 1.28 20.48
C PRO A 303 -8.62 2.68 20.85
N HIS A 304 -9.00 2.93 22.10
CA HIS A 304 -9.39 4.26 22.58
C HIS A 304 -8.20 5.11 23.00
N LEU A 305 -7.01 4.53 23.12
CA LEU A 305 -5.79 5.31 23.31
C LEU A 305 -5.48 6.09 22.03
N SER A 306 -5.34 7.40 22.17
CA SER A 306 -4.85 8.25 21.09
C SER A 306 -3.32 8.24 21.09
N GLU A 307 -2.71 8.13 19.91
CA GLU A 307 -1.29 8.46 19.75
C GLU A 307 -1.10 9.95 20.09
N SER A 308 -0.32 10.22 21.15
CA SER A 308 0.18 11.56 21.43
C SER A 308 1.44 11.78 20.60
N PHE A 309 1.45 12.82 19.78
CA PHE A 309 2.63 13.19 19.01
C PHE A 309 3.28 14.46 19.57
N PRO A 310 4.61 14.53 19.58
CA PRO A 310 5.30 15.80 19.79
C PRO A 310 4.86 16.87 18.78
N GLU A 311 4.91 18.14 19.15
CA GLU A 311 4.48 19.26 18.29
C GLU A 311 5.18 19.30 16.93
N ASN A 312 6.48 18.98 16.87
CA ASN A 312 7.22 18.91 15.61
C ASN A 312 6.75 17.77 14.69
N VAL A 313 6.20 16.69 15.25
CA VAL A 313 5.59 15.60 14.47
C VAL A 313 4.23 16.06 13.94
N HIS A 314 3.41 16.74 14.74
CA HIS A 314 2.16 17.36 14.26
C HIS A 314 2.42 18.33 13.10
N LEU A 315 3.41 19.20 13.25
CA LEU A 315 3.82 20.13 12.18
C LEU A 315 4.24 19.39 10.90
N SER A 316 4.99 18.28 11.03
CA SER A 316 5.40 17.46 9.89
C SER A 316 4.22 16.75 9.23
N MET A 317 3.25 16.28 10.01
CA MET A 317 2.02 15.66 9.50
C MET A 317 1.16 16.67 8.74
N ASP A 318 0.98 17.87 9.28
CA ASP A 318 0.18 18.91 8.64
C ASP A 318 0.87 19.45 7.39
N TRP A 319 2.21 19.56 7.40
CA TRP A 319 2.98 19.80 6.18
C TRP A 319 2.74 18.71 5.13
N GLY A 320 2.78 17.43 5.54
CA GLY A 320 2.51 16.29 4.66
C GLY A 320 1.14 16.38 3.98
N LYS A 321 0.09 16.59 4.78
CA LYS A 321 -1.29 16.74 4.29
C LYS A 321 -1.45 17.86 3.27
N ASN A 322 -0.84 19.02 3.52
CA ASN A 322 -0.96 20.17 2.62
C ASN A 322 -0.23 19.98 1.28
N HIS A 323 0.74 19.06 1.18
CA HIS A 323 1.57 18.89 -0.01
C HIS A 323 1.39 17.54 -0.70
N GLU A 324 0.50 16.69 -0.18
CA GLU A 324 0.16 15.39 -0.76
C GLU A 324 -0.32 15.56 -2.21
N GLN A 325 -1.19 16.54 -2.47
CA GLN A 325 -1.75 16.84 -3.79
C GLN A 325 -0.66 17.22 -4.79
N ASN A 326 0.39 17.92 -4.35
CA ASN A 326 1.54 18.25 -5.20
C ASN A 326 2.25 16.98 -5.67
N GLY A 327 2.44 16.01 -4.77
CA GLY A 327 3.01 14.70 -5.09
C GLY A 327 2.14 13.94 -6.08
N LEU A 328 0.83 13.82 -5.79
CA LEU A 328 -0.13 13.11 -6.63
C LEU A 328 -0.17 13.65 -8.07
N LEU A 329 -0.29 14.97 -8.23
CA LEU A 329 -0.28 15.61 -9.55
C LEU A 329 1.07 15.46 -10.26
N THR A 330 2.17 15.49 -9.51
CA THR A 330 3.50 15.24 -10.10
C THR A 330 3.58 13.83 -10.68
N VAL A 331 3.05 12.80 -9.99
CA VAL A 331 3.00 11.42 -10.51
C VAL A 331 2.12 11.35 -11.75
N LEU A 332 0.89 11.87 -11.68
CA LEU A 332 -0.04 11.86 -12.81
C LEU A 332 0.57 12.48 -14.07
N ARG A 333 1.10 13.71 -13.97
CA ARG A 333 1.72 14.45 -15.08
C ARG A 333 2.98 13.76 -15.60
N TYR A 334 3.78 13.19 -14.71
CA TYR A 334 4.96 12.45 -15.10
C TYR A 334 4.56 11.25 -15.98
N LEU A 335 3.58 10.45 -15.55
CA LEU A 335 3.12 9.28 -16.32
C LEU A 335 2.46 9.69 -17.65
N GLU A 336 1.64 10.75 -17.66
CA GLU A 336 1.05 11.31 -18.90
C GLU A 336 2.14 11.66 -19.92
N SER A 337 3.21 12.34 -19.49
CA SER A 337 4.31 12.72 -20.37
C SER A 337 5.02 11.50 -20.99
N HIS A 338 5.10 10.38 -20.27
CA HIS A 338 5.74 9.16 -20.78
C HIS A 338 4.85 8.42 -21.79
N LEU A 339 3.52 8.50 -21.65
CA LEU A 339 2.60 7.96 -22.64
C LEU A 339 2.71 8.71 -23.98
N THR A 340 2.86 10.04 -23.93
CA THR A 340 2.96 10.85 -25.17
C THR A 340 4.28 10.66 -25.90
N THR A 341 5.42 10.58 -25.19
CA THR A 341 6.74 10.45 -25.84
C THR A 341 6.93 9.08 -26.49
N SER A 342 6.38 8.01 -25.91
CA SER A 342 6.42 6.67 -26.48
C SER A 342 5.74 6.58 -27.86
N SER A 343 4.81 7.50 -28.17
CA SER A 343 4.11 7.54 -29.44
C SER A 343 4.88 8.27 -30.55
N ALA A 344 5.76 9.20 -30.17
CA ALA A 344 6.42 10.13 -31.11
C ALA A 344 7.79 9.62 -31.61
N SER A 345 8.47 8.75 -30.87
CA SER A 345 9.82 8.27 -31.21
C SER A 345 9.87 6.96 -32.00
N ALA A 346 8.72 6.35 -32.29
CA ALA A 346 8.66 5.24 -33.22
C ALA A 346 8.73 5.81 -34.65
N GLU A 347 9.94 5.91 -35.22
CA GLU A 347 10.06 6.06 -36.67
C GLU A 347 9.23 4.95 -37.33
N PRO A 348 8.36 5.28 -38.30
CA PRO A 348 7.53 4.30 -38.94
C PRO A 348 8.42 3.43 -39.83
N THR A 349 8.95 2.34 -39.29
CA THR A 349 9.50 1.25 -40.10
C THR A 349 8.32 0.63 -40.82
N ARG A 350 8.04 1.21 -41.99
CA ARG A 350 6.84 1.07 -42.79
C ARG A 350 6.88 -0.24 -43.56
N GLN A 351 6.88 -1.38 -42.88
CA GLN A 351 6.63 -2.66 -43.53
C GLN A 351 6.23 -3.72 -42.49
N GLU A 352 4.98 -4.18 -42.62
CA GLU A 352 4.54 -5.52 -42.23
C GLU A 352 4.46 -5.82 -40.73
N LEU A 353 3.41 -5.32 -40.08
CA LEU A 353 2.50 -6.11 -39.24
C LEU A 353 1.24 -5.25 -38.99
N GLY A 354 0.07 -5.86 -39.13
CA GLY A 354 -1.23 -5.19 -39.27
C GLY A 354 -1.47 -4.05 -38.28
N ALA A 355 -1.95 -2.94 -38.81
CA ALA A 355 -2.34 -1.75 -38.10
C ALA A 355 -3.48 -2.02 -37.10
N GLU A 356 -3.16 -2.45 -35.90
CA GLU A 356 -3.92 -2.01 -34.73
C GLU A 356 -3.48 -0.58 -34.45
N ALA A 357 -4.31 0.37 -34.86
CA ALA A 357 -4.12 1.78 -34.52
C ALA A 357 -3.91 1.88 -33.00
N LEU A 358 -2.74 2.35 -32.57
CA LEU A 358 -2.53 2.87 -31.22
C LEU A 358 -3.58 3.96 -31.00
N ASN A 359 -4.69 3.60 -30.35
CA ASN A 359 -5.78 4.50 -30.03
C ASN A 359 -5.22 5.64 -29.20
N GLN A 360 -5.32 6.87 -29.70
CA GLN A 360 -4.91 8.11 -29.03
C GLN A 360 -5.74 8.43 -27.76
N ASP A 361 -6.58 7.50 -27.32
CA ASP A 361 -7.59 7.70 -26.29
C ASP A 361 -7.24 7.11 -24.92
N GLU A 362 -6.03 6.53 -24.73
CA GLU A 362 -5.63 6.06 -23.40
C GLU A 362 -5.34 7.23 -22.46
N ALA A 363 -6.22 7.40 -21.48
CA ALA A 363 -6.13 8.42 -20.46
C ALA A 363 -5.73 7.83 -19.11
N LEU A 364 -4.91 8.59 -18.37
CA LEU A 364 -4.65 8.33 -16.97
C LEU A 364 -5.66 9.06 -16.10
N HIS A 365 -6.18 8.35 -15.11
CA HIS A 365 -7.09 8.88 -14.11
C HIS A 365 -6.52 8.60 -12.72
N LEU A 366 -6.57 9.61 -11.85
CA LEU A 366 -6.16 9.54 -10.46
C LEU A 366 -7.40 9.43 -9.58
N PHE A 367 -7.49 8.41 -8.74
CA PHE A 367 -8.64 8.15 -7.88
C PHE A 367 -8.25 8.35 -6.42
N GLU A 368 -9.03 9.15 -5.71
CA GLU A 368 -8.92 9.27 -4.26
C GLU A 368 -9.24 7.91 -3.61
N SER A 369 -8.51 7.54 -2.55
CA SER A 369 -8.61 6.24 -1.88
C SER A 369 -9.05 6.40 -0.42
N GLY A 370 -9.79 5.42 0.09
CA GLY A 370 -10.30 5.40 1.47
C GLY A 370 -9.56 4.40 2.35
N LEU A 371 -10.29 3.68 3.21
CA LEU A 371 -9.73 2.64 4.08
C LEU A 371 -10.01 1.25 3.49
N HIS A 372 -8.95 0.56 3.08
CA HIS A 372 -8.97 -0.81 2.59
C HIS A 372 -8.60 -1.76 3.71
N VAL A 373 -9.45 -2.75 3.97
CA VAL A 373 -9.22 -3.77 5.00
C VAL A 373 -8.89 -5.08 4.31
N LEU A 374 -7.82 -5.74 4.75
CA LEU A 374 -7.42 -7.04 4.24
C LEU A 374 -8.55 -8.05 4.48
N GLN A 375 -9.04 -8.64 3.40
CA GLN A 375 -10.00 -9.74 3.45
C GLN A 375 -9.22 -11.04 3.63
N PRO A 376 -9.45 -11.83 4.70
CA PRO A 376 -8.76 -13.10 4.91
C PRO A 376 -8.87 -14.05 3.70
N GLU A 377 -10.00 -14.02 2.99
CA GLU A 377 -10.27 -14.83 1.81
C GLU A 377 -9.30 -14.52 0.67
N ALA A 378 -8.89 -13.26 0.51
CA ALA A 378 -7.93 -12.85 -0.53
C ALA A 378 -6.51 -13.39 -0.27
N CYS A 379 -6.25 -13.81 0.96
CA CYS A 379 -4.97 -14.41 1.35
C CYS A 379 -5.03 -15.94 1.39
N ALA A 380 -6.23 -16.51 1.51
CA ALA A 380 -6.44 -17.95 1.62
C ALA A 380 -5.84 -18.66 0.40
N GLY A 381 -4.89 -19.57 0.68
CA GLY A 381 -4.17 -20.32 -0.35
C GLY A 381 -3.00 -19.59 -1.01
N VAL A 382 -2.91 -18.26 -0.93
CA VAL A 382 -1.74 -17.52 -1.45
C VAL A 382 -0.56 -17.65 -0.50
N TYR A 383 -0.83 -17.51 0.80
CA TYR A 383 0.17 -17.67 1.86
C TYR A 383 -0.10 -18.96 2.63
N ASP A 384 0.97 -19.67 3.01
CA ASP A 384 0.90 -20.89 3.81
C ASP A 384 0.64 -20.55 5.29
N LEU A 385 -0.53 -19.97 5.54
CA LEU A 385 -1.00 -19.58 6.86
C LEU A 385 -2.18 -20.49 7.21
N ASP A 386 -1.89 -21.69 7.72
CA ASP A 386 -2.92 -22.60 8.25
C ASP A 386 -3.82 -21.90 9.31
N ASP A 387 -3.30 -20.86 9.95
CA ASP A 387 -3.94 -20.09 11.03
C ASP A 387 -4.37 -18.68 10.60
N PHE A 388 -4.98 -18.52 9.41
CA PHE A 388 -5.55 -17.23 8.97
C PHE A 388 -6.47 -16.54 10.00
N PRO A 389 -7.34 -17.25 10.75
CA PRO A 389 -8.18 -16.64 11.78
C PRO A 389 -7.40 -15.97 12.92
N GLU A 390 -6.10 -16.24 13.06
CA GLU A 390 -5.23 -15.63 14.07
C GLU A 390 -4.57 -14.32 13.59
N LEU A 391 -4.74 -13.93 12.33
CA LEU A 391 -4.20 -12.65 11.85
C LEU A 391 -4.96 -11.48 12.48
N PRO A 392 -4.24 -10.40 12.83
CA PRO A 392 -4.91 -9.16 13.20
C PRO A 392 -5.69 -8.59 12.01
N THR A 393 -6.69 -7.75 12.29
CA THR A 393 -7.26 -6.88 11.26
C THR A 393 -6.18 -5.93 10.72
N ILE A 394 -5.85 -6.08 9.44
CA ILE A 394 -4.88 -5.24 8.74
C ILE A 394 -5.64 -4.28 7.83
N ALA A 395 -5.32 -2.99 7.92
CA ALA A 395 -5.89 -1.98 7.04
C ALA A 395 -4.85 -1.03 6.47
N ALA A 396 -5.20 -0.44 5.33
CA ALA A 396 -4.37 0.44 4.54
C ALA A 396 -5.20 1.59 3.98
N SER A 397 -4.59 2.77 3.90
CA SER A 397 -5.12 3.90 3.15
C SER A 397 -4.00 4.41 2.26
N PRO A 398 -3.91 3.94 1.02
CA PRO A 398 -3.12 4.60 0.00
C PRO A 398 -3.55 6.05 -0.18
N ASP A 399 -2.66 6.90 -0.68
CA ASP A 399 -3.03 8.30 -0.95
C ASP A 399 -3.91 8.41 -2.22
N ALA A 400 -3.67 7.55 -3.21
CA ALA A 400 -4.50 7.44 -4.41
C ALA A 400 -4.28 6.12 -5.17
N PHE A 401 -5.10 5.90 -6.20
CA PHE A 401 -4.84 4.94 -7.28
C PHE A 401 -4.68 5.66 -8.62
N ILE A 402 -3.91 5.09 -9.52
CA ILE A 402 -3.84 5.50 -10.92
C ILE A 402 -4.40 4.40 -11.79
N CYS A 403 -5.32 4.75 -12.69
CA CYS A 403 -5.90 3.84 -13.67
C CYS A 403 -5.55 4.27 -15.09
N ARG A 404 -5.22 3.29 -15.94
CA ARG A 404 -5.17 3.44 -17.40
C ARG A 404 -6.48 2.97 -18.01
N GLY A 405 -7.20 3.84 -18.71
CA GLY A 405 -8.50 3.52 -19.31
C GLY A 405 -8.67 4.07 -20.72
N ARG A 406 -9.43 3.34 -21.56
CA ARG A 406 -9.74 3.71 -22.96
C ARG A 406 -11.00 4.57 -23.11
N GLN A 407 -11.90 4.60 -22.13
CA GLN A 407 -13.19 5.30 -22.23
C GLN A 407 -13.61 5.92 -20.90
N GLY A 408 -13.41 7.23 -20.77
CA GLY A 408 -13.85 8.01 -19.61
C GLY A 408 -13.26 7.57 -18.26
N PRO A 409 -13.46 8.35 -17.19
CA PRO A 409 -13.23 7.84 -15.84
C PRO A 409 -14.24 6.74 -15.55
N PRO A 410 -13.84 5.52 -15.13
CA PRO A 410 -14.78 4.58 -14.53
C PRO A 410 -15.49 5.24 -13.35
N SER A 411 -16.75 4.88 -13.17
CA SER A 411 -17.53 5.30 -12.01
C SER A 411 -16.89 4.79 -10.72
N MET A 412 -17.13 5.48 -9.60
CA MET A 412 -16.60 5.07 -8.29
C MET A 412 -17.10 3.68 -7.86
N ASN A 413 -18.29 3.28 -8.30
CA ASN A 413 -18.81 1.94 -8.04
C ASN A 413 -18.02 0.90 -8.84
N GLU A 414 -17.76 1.15 -10.13
CA GLU A 414 -16.89 0.29 -10.94
C GLU A 414 -15.48 0.21 -10.36
N LEU A 415 -14.96 1.28 -9.77
CA LEU A 415 -13.68 1.26 -9.05
C LEU A 415 -13.75 0.36 -7.81
N THR A 416 -14.79 0.53 -6.98
CA THR A 416 -14.96 -0.25 -5.75
C THR A 416 -15.10 -1.73 -6.08
N ASP A 417 -15.90 -2.05 -7.10
CA ASP A 417 -16.09 -3.40 -7.62
C ASP A 417 -14.79 -3.95 -8.23
N ALA A 418 -14.07 -3.15 -9.01
CA ALA A 418 -12.79 -3.53 -9.62
C ALA A 418 -11.61 -3.53 -8.63
N ILE A 419 -11.80 -3.16 -7.36
CA ILE A 419 -10.81 -3.37 -6.29
C ILE A 419 -11.27 -4.53 -5.39
N CYS A 420 -12.57 -4.76 -5.24
CA CYS A 420 -13.12 -5.71 -4.24
C CYS A 420 -13.63 -7.04 -4.80
N LEU A 421 -13.89 -7.18 -6.10
CA LEU A 421 -14.49 -8.39 -6.69
C LEU A 421 -13.51 -9.15 -7.59
N GLU A 422 -13.21 -10.40 -7.23
CA GLU A 422 -12.40 -11.35 -8.01
C GLU A 422 -12.90 -11.61 -9.46
N SER A 423 -14.05 -11.05 -9.87
CA SER A 423 -14.86 -11.54 -10.99
C SER A 423 -14.72 -10.78 -12.32
N SER A 424 -13.78 -9.84 -12.49
CA SER A 424 -13.51 -9.27 -13.82
C SER A 424 -12.02 -9.31 -14.18
N GLU A 425 -11.61 -10.41 -14.81
CA GLU A 425 -10.23 -10.79 -15.18
C GLU A 425 -9.38 -9.78 -15.97
N GLY A 426 -9.91 -8.62 -16.37
CA GLY A 426 -9.18 -7.60 -17.13
C GLY A 426 -8.97 -6.27 -16.41
N ALA A 427 -9.82 -5.93 -15.45
CA ALA A 427 -9.86 -4.58 -14.87
C ALA A 427 -8.76 -4.34 -13.83
N PHE A 428 -8.39 -5.36 -13.05
CA PHE A 428 -7.43 -5.20 -11.95
C PHE A 428 -6.00 -4.86 -12.41
N LYS A 429 -5.64 -5.16 -13.66
CA LYS A 429 -4.31 -4.81 -14.20
C LYS A 429 -4.14 -3.32 -14.50
N SER A 430 -5.19 -2.51 -14.41
CA SER A 430 -5.09 -1.09 -14.71
C SER A 430 -4.77 -0.22 -13.50
N PHE A 431 -4.95 -0.71 -12.27
CA PHE A 431 -4.75 0.08 -11.07
C PHE A 431 -3.34 -0.08 -10.48
N GLU A 432 -2.64 1.03 -10.40
CA GLU A 432 -1.35 1.16 -9.72
C GLU A 432 -1.55 2.07 -8.50
N LEU A 433 -1.01 1.68 -7.35
CA LEU A 433 -1.12 2.45 -6.12
C LEU A 433 -0.24 3.71 -6.19
N VAL A 434 -0.61 4.79 -5.49
CA VAL A 434 0.26 5.95 -5.26
C VAL A 434 0.41 6.22 -3.77
N GLU A 435 1.65 6.42 -3.33
CA GLU A 435 2.00 6.83 -1.97
C GLU A 435 2.93 8.05 -2.03
N VAL A 436 2.59 9.10 -1.30
CA VAL A 436 3.24 10.40 -1.31
C VAL A 436 3.87 10.67 0.05
N LYS A 437 5.16 10.99 0.06
CA LYS A 437 5.86 11.52 1.24
C LYS A 437 6.41 12.91 0.96
N CYS A 438 6.02 13.87 1.79
CA CYS A 438 6.51 15.24 1.71
C CYS A 438 7.35 15.56 2.96
N PRO A 439 8.69 15.40 2.91
CA PRO A 439 9.55 15.79 4.02
C PRO A 439 9.36 17.25 4.41
N CYS A 440 9.17 17.53 5.70
CA CYS A 440 8.96 18.89 6.21
C CYS A 440 10.28 19.69 6.23
N PRO A 441 10.32 20.90 5.62
CA PRO A 441 11.50 21.75 5.62
C PRO A 441 11.65 22.60 6.89
N PHE A 442 10.61 22.70 7.71
CA PHE A 442 10.63 23.49 8.94
C PHE A 442 11.13 22.65 10.11
N VAL A 443 12.27 23.05 10.67
CA VAL A 443 12.90 22.37 11.81
C VAL A 443 12.91 23.33 13.00
N PRO A 444 12.52 22.89 14.20
CA PRO A 444 12.67 23.72 15.38
C PRO A 444 14.14 24.13 15.55
N VAL A 445 14.38 25.40 15.86
CA VAL A 445 15.69 25.86 16.28
C VAL A 445 15.87 25.36 17.70
N GLU A 446 16.58 24.24 17.87
CA GLU A 446 16.99 23.77 19.19
C GLU A 446 17.66 24.95 19.91
N SER A 447 17.09 25.35 21.04
CA SER A 447 17.73 26.33 21.90
C SER A 447 19.05 25.70 22.33
N THR A 448 20.16 26.20 21.80
CA THR A 448 21.50 25.73 22.15
C THR A 448 21.83 25.95 23.63
N ALA A 449 20.92 26.53 24.42
CA ALA A 449 20.95 26.52 25.86
C ALA A 449 20.66 25.10 26.39
N PHE A 450 21.69 24.24 26.36
CA PHE A 450 21.77 22.96 27.08
C PHE A 450 21.66 23.09 28.61
N ASP A 451 21.27 24.26 29.14
CA ASP A 451 21.39 24.62 30.56
C ASP A 451 20.04 24.93 31.22
N VAL A 452 18.91 24.58 30.59
CA VAL A 452 17.59 24.90 31.13
C VAL A 452 17.04 23.71 31.92
N SER A 453 17.10 23.88 33.24
CA SER A 453 16.41 23.06 34.24
C SER A 453 14.97 22.71 33.80
N PRO A 454 14.53 21.44 33.87
CA PRO A 454 13.25 20.95 33.32
C PRO A 454 11.97 21.50 33.99
N LEU A 455 12.06 22.51 34.85
CA LEU A 455 10.95 23.04 35.64
C LEU A 455 10.44 24.42 35.21
N ALA A 456 11.12 25.14 34.31
CA ALA A 456 10.61 26.41 33.79
C ALA A 456 9.92 26.17 32.45
N SER A 457 8.58 26.06 32.46
CA SER A 457 7.77 26.11 31.24
C SER A 457 7.96 27.46 30.54
N SER A 458 8.92 27.54 29.63
CA SER A 458 9.15 28.75 28.84
C SER A 458 7.89 29.03 28.02
N THR A 459 7.28 30.20 28.25
CA THR A 459 6.15 30.69 27.45
C THR A 459 6.61 31.30 26.12
N ALA A 460 7.91 31.28 25.82
CA ALA A 460 8.42 31.80 24.55
C ALA A 460 7.97 30.89 23.39
N PRO A 461 7.46 31.46 22.29
CA PRO A 461 7.05 30.67 21.14
C PRO A 461 8.25 29.93 20.54
N VAL A 462 8.02 28.71 20.06
CA VAL A 462 9.05 27.90 19.40
C VAL A 462 9.48 28.59 18.11
N LEU A 463 10.78 28.85 17.96
CA LEU A 463 11.35 29.40 16.74
C LEU A 463 11.67 28.27 15.77
N TYR A 464 11.22 28.39 14.52
CA TYR A 464 11.51 27.44 13.45
C TYR A 464 12.47 28.02 12.44
N ARG A 465 13.20 27.14 11.76
CA ARG A 465 14.10 27.46 10.66
C ARG A 465 13.68 26.68 9.42
N TYR A 466 13.66 27.36 8.28
CA TYR A 466 13.50 26.71 7.00
C TYR A 466 14.82 26.11 6.53
N ARG A 467 14.82 24.82 6.21
CA ARG A 467 15.93 24.09 5.63
C ARG A 467 15.50 23.50 4.29
N SER A 468 16.30 23.69 3.25
CA SER A 468 16.07 22.96 1.99
C SER A 468 16.24 21.46 2.22
N VAL A 469 15.15 20.71 2.01
CA VAL A 469 15.13 19.25 2.13
C VAL A 469 15.12 18.64 0.73
N LEU A 470 16.00 17.66 0.54
CA LEU A 470 16.05 16.86 -0.69
C LEU A 470 14.99 15.76 -0.64
N PRO A 471 14.43 15.35 -1.79
CA PRO A 471 13.67 14.11 -1.89
C PRO A 471 14.47 12.92 -1.32
N GLN A 472 13.75 11.94 -0.77
CA GLN A 472 14.37 10.71 -0.26
C GLN A 472 15.23 10.04 -1.33
N LYS A 473 16.37 9.45 -0.93
CA LYS A 473 17.29 8.80 -1.87
C LYS A 473 16.93 7.34 -2.16
N LEU A 474 16.08 6.74 -1.33
CA LEU A 474 15.59 5.37 -1.39
C LEU A 474 14.26 5.33 -0.64
N VAL A 475 13.49 4.26 -0.82
CA VAL A 475 12.30 3.99 0.00
C VAL A 475 12.78 3.39 1.32
N HIS A 476 12.57 4.06 2.45
CA HIS A 476 12.98 3.52 3.75
C HIS A 476 12.23 2.23 4.11
N ALA A 477 12.81 1.37 4.93
CA ALA A 477 12.24 0.07 5.33
C ALA A 477 10.81 0.17 5.89
N ASN A 478 10.54 1.19 6.72
CA ASN A 478 9.20 1.44 7.25
C ASN A 478 8.18 1.83 6.16
N HIS A 479 8.61 2.59 5.15
CA HIS A 479 7.77 2.93 3.99
C HIS A 479 7.62 1.75 3.03
N PHE A 480 8.66 0.92 2.86
CA PHE A 480 8.58 -0.29 2.06
C PHE A 480 7.53 -1.25 2.65
N ALA A 481 7.59 -1.50 3.96
CA ALA A 481 6.59 -2.29 4.66
C ALA A 481 5.17 -1.71 4.53
N GLN A 482 5.03 -0.38 4.68
CA GLN A 482 3.77 0.31 4.47
C GLN A 482 3.21 0.03 3.06
N VAL A 483 4.01 0.22 2.01
CA VAL A 483 3.57 0.09 0.62
C VAL A 483 3.25 -1.36 0.25
N GLN A 484 4.06 -2.33 0.70
CA GLN A 484 3.77 -3.75 0.48
C GLN A 484 2.43 -4.15 1.12
N LEU A 485 2.18 -3.74 2.37
CA LEU A 485 0.90 -4.02 3.03
C LEU A 485 -0.28 -3.25 2.41
N GLN A 486 -0.06 -2.06 1.87
CA GLN A 486 -1.09 -1.38 1.08
C GLN A 486 -1.43 -2.19 -0.17
N MET A 487 -0.43 -2.63 -0.94
CA MET A 487 -0.63 -3.48 -2.12
C MET A 487 -1.35 -4.79 -1.79
N LEU A 488 -1.06 -5.39 -0.63
CA LEU A 488 -1.78 -6.54 -0.10
C LEU A 488 -3.27 -6.22 0.16
N CYS A 489 -3.56 -5.13 0.88
CA CYS A 489 -4.94 -4.75 1.25
C CYS A 489 -5.78 -4.29 0.05
N THR A 490 -5.16 -3.75 -0.99
CA THR A 490 -5.83 -3.25 -2.21
C THR A 490 -5.76 -4.23 -3.37
N ASP A 491 -5.09 -5.36 -3.16
CA ASP A 491 -4.76 -6.35 -4.19
C ASP A 491 -4.11 -5.78 -5.46
N THR A 492 -3.25 -4.77 -5.31
CA THR A 492 -2.49 -4.16 -6.42
C THR A 492 -1.12 -4.82 -6.55
N TRP A 493 -0.54 -4.77 -7.76
CA TRP A 493 0.77 -5.39 -8.05
C TRP A 493 1.92 -4.40 -8.08
N ARG A 494 1.61 -3.11 -8.16
CA ARG A 494 2.59 -2.04 -8.31
C ARG A 494 2.15 -0.80 -7.57
N ALA A 495 3.14 -0.11 -7.02
CA ALA A 495 3.00 1.19 -6.40
C ALA A 495 3.99 2.21 -6.96
N HIS A 496 3.52 3.44 -7.06
CA HIS A 496 4.27 4.66 -7.33
C HIS A 496 4.50 5.38 -6.00
N PHE A 497 5.68 5.23 -5.43
CA PHE A 497 6.06 5.95 -4.22
C PHE A 497 6.80 7.23 -4.61
N ILE A 498 6.32 8.40 -4.20
CA ILE A 498 6.96 9.68 -4.51
C ILE A 498 7.40 10.40 -3.24
N SER A 499 8.67 10.83 -3.21
CA SER A 499 9.13 11.82 -2.25
C SER A 499 9.17 13.19 -2.92
N TRP A 500 8.32 14.11 -2.46
CA TRP A 500 8.15 15.42 -3.07
C TRP A 500 8.63 16.54 -2.15
N THR A 501 9.36 17.52 -2.69
CA THR A 501 9.75 18.74 -1.97
C THR A 501 9.59 19.99 -2.83
N PRO A 502 9.23 21.15 -2.25
CA PRO A 502 8.90 22.34 -3.02
C PRO A 502 10.09 22.98 -3.75
N ASP A 503 11.32 22.76 -3.24
CA ASP A 503 12.52 23.46 -3.74
C ASP A 503 13.54 22.55 -4.42
N ALA A 504 13.57 21.26 -4.08
CA ALA A 504 14.53 20.32 -4.65
C ALA A 504 13.90 19.39 -5.70
N GLY A 505 12.58 19.44 -5.88
CA GLY A 505 11.86 18.65 -6.87
C GLY A 505 11.29 17.37 -6.25
N ALA A 506 11.34 16.27 -6.98
CA ALA A 506 10.77 15.01 -6.52
C ALA A 506 11.64 13.81 -6.90
N ARG A 507 11.45 12.70 -6.21
CA ARG A 507 11.94 11.40 -6.65
C ARG A 507 10.81 10.39 -6.60
N LEU A 508 10.53 9.81 -7.75
CA LEU A 508 9.52 8.77 -7.95
C LEU A 508 10.19 7.41 -7.95
N PHE A 509 9.61 6.45 -7.24
CA PHE A 509 10.07 5.08 -7.12
C PHE A 509 8.94 4.16 -7.60
N ILE A 510 9.29 3.13 -8.36
CA ILE A 510 8.35 2.10 -8.80
C ILE A 510 8.65 0.85 -7.98
N LEU A 511 7.65 0.40 -7.24
CA LEU A 511 7.73 -0.78 -6.38
C LEU A 511 6.76 -1.83 -6.92
N ASP A 512 7.26 -3.04 -7.15
CA ASP A 512 6.40 -4.18 -7.43
C ASP A 512 6.08 -4.91 -6.11
N ARG A 513 4.95 -5.62 -6.09
CA ARG A 513 4.52 -6.45 -4.95
C ARG A 513 5.46 -7.62 -4.76
N ASP A 514 5.95 -7.79 -3.54
CA ASP A 514 6.86 -8.86 -3.14
C ASP A 514 6.11 -9.89 -2.28
N GLU A 515 5.68 -10.97 -2.93
CA GLU A 515 4.92 -12.04 -2.27
C GLU A 515 5.72 -12.77 -1.19
N ALA A 516 7.03 -12.94 -1.38
CA ALA A 516 7.88 -13.58 -0.39
C ALA A 516 8.01 -12.70 0.85
N TRP A 517 8.17 -11.39 0.67
CA TRP A 517 8.17 -10.43 1.76
C TRP A 517 6.83 -10.43 2.51
N LEU A 518 5.72 -10.40 1.78
CA LEU A 518 4.37 -10.40 2.36
C LEU A 518 4.09 -11.67 3.17
N GLU A 519 4.49 -12.84 2.67
CA GLU A 519 4.38 -14.11 3.40
C GLU A 519 5.10 -14.01 4.75
N MET A 520 6.37 -13.57 4.75
CA MET A 520 7.16 -13.45 5.97
C MET A 520 6.61 -12.36 6.91
N ALA A 521 6.12 -11.25 6.38
CA ALA A 521 5.51 -10.18 7.16
C ALA A 521 4.22 -10.65 7.84
N LEU A 522 3.37 -11.40 7.16
CA LEU A 522 2.13 -11.95 7.73
C LEU A 522 2.43 -12.99 8.82
N ILE A 523 3.45 -13.84 8.64
CA ILE A 523 3.93 -14.76 9.69
C ILE A 523 4.35 -13.96 10.92
N ALA A 524 5.17 -12.92 10.75
CA ALA A 524 5.63 -12.07 11.85
C ALA A 524 4.48 -11.33 12.54
N LEU A 525 3.49 -10.82 11.79
CA LEU A 525 2.30 -10.16 12.36
C LEU A 525 1.45 -11.14 13.15
N ARG A 526 1.19 -12.35 12.62
CA ARG A 526 0.48 -13.41 13.35
C ARG A 526 1.19 -13.74 14.66
N ASP A 527 2.49 -14.01 14.58
CA ASP A 527 3.30 -14.37 15.74
C ASP A 527 3.28 -13.27 16.81
N PHE A 528 3.37 -12.00 16.39
CA PHE A 528 3.31 -10.86 17.31
C PHE A 528 1.99 -10.83 18.09
N TYR A 529 0.86 -10.99 17.39
CA TYR A 529 -0.45 -10.94 18.03
C TYR A 529 -0.72 -12.17 18.89
N ARG A 530 -0.32 -13.35 18.44
CA ARG A 530 -0.47 -14.59 19.20
C ARG A 530 0.30 -14.54 20.52
N GLU A 531 1.52 -14.03 20.49
CA GLU A 531 2.41 -14.06 21.66
C GLU A 531 2.25 -12.85 22.57
N PHE A 532 2.03 -11.65 21.99
CA PHE A 532 2.10 -10.40 22.73
C PHE A 532 0.77 -9.69 22.89
N VAL A 533 -0.38 -10.20 22.41
CA VAL A 533 -1.67 -9.50 22.66
C VAL A 533 -2.00 -9.33 24.16
N ARG A 534 -1.48 -10.22 25.02
CA ARG A 534 -1.75 -10.22 26.48
C ARG A 534 -0.69 -9.49 27.30
N GLU A 535 0.57 -9.64 26.92
CA GLU A 535 1.74 -9.15 27.65
C GLU A 535 2.60 -8.28 26.74
N PRO A 536 3.27 -7.23 27.27
CA PRO A 536 4.12 -6.38 26.45
C PRO A 536 5.25 -7.19 25.82
N PRO A 537 5.57 -6.98 24.53
CA PRO A 537 6.69 -7.66 23.90
C PRO A 537 8.00 -7.28 24.61
N PRO A 538 8.92 -8.24 24.84
CA PRO A 538 10.26 -7.90 25.31
C PRO A 538 11.07 -7.21 24.18
N GLU A 539 12.19 -6.59 24.54
CA GLU A 539 13.12 -6.05 23.55
C GLU A 539 13.67 -7.18 22.66
N ASN A 540 13.82 -6.91 21.37
CA ASN A 540 14.33 -7.86 20.36
C ASN A 540 13.50 -9.16 20.26
N PHE A 541 12.19 -9.08 20.47
CA PHE A 541 11.26 -10.23 20.53
C PHE A 541 11.29 -11.22 19.34
N PHE A 542 11.84 -10.84 18.19
CA PHE A 542 12.03 -11.71 17.02
C PHE A 542 13.49 -11.99 16.63
N ALA A 543 14.49 -11.44 17.32
CA ALA A 543 15.88 -11.43 16.86
C ALA A 543 16.48 -12.83 16.61
N ASP A 544 16.05 -13.84 17.36
CA ASP A 544 16.56 -15.20 17.25
C ASP A 544 15.82 -16.06 16.20
N ARG A 545 14.80 -15.52 15.53
CA ARG A 545 13.99 -16.29 14.57
C ARG A 545 14.59 -16.23 13.17
N ASN A 546 14.81 -17.40 12.58
CA ASN A 546 15.26 -17.51 11.19
C ASN A 546 14.26 -16.90 10.19
N THR A 547 12.97 -17.10 10.42
CA THR A 547 11.89 -16.49 9.60
C THR A 547 11.96 -14.96 9.63
N TYR A 548 12.24 -14.39 10.79
CA TYR A 548 12.39 -12.95 10.94
C TYR A 548 13.66 -12.42 10.27
N ARG A 549 14.79 -13.11 10.39
CA ARG A 549 16.00 -12.77 9.63
C ARG A 549 15.72 -12.74 8.13
N HIS A 550 14.96 -13.71 7.63
CA HIS A 550 14.59 -13.74 6.22
C HIS A 550 13.71 -12.54 5.81
N LEU A 551 12.76 -12.13 6.66
CA LEU A 551 12.01 -10.89 6.46
C LEU A 551 12.93 -9.67 6.34
N LEU A 552 13.97 -9.58 7.19
CA LEU A 552 14.93 -8.47 7.12
C LEU A 552 15.77 -8.50 5.84
N GLU A 553 16.20 -9.67 5.39
CA GLU A 553 16.90 -9.87 4.09
C GLU A 553 16.07 -9.36 2.92
N LEU A 554 14.81 -9.80 2.85
CA LEU A 554 13.86 -9.38 1.83
C LEU A 554 13.59 -7.86 1.90
N THR A 555 13.50 -7.31 3.12
CA THR A 555 13.34 -5.87 3.32
C THR A 555 14.52 -5.08 2.76
N VAL A 556 15.76 -5.50 3.07
CA VAL A 556 16.97 -4.85 2.54
C VAL A 556 17.00 -4.96 1.02
N ALA A 557 16.72 -6.14 0.46
CA ALA A 557 16.69 -6.36 -0.98
C ALA A 557 15.68 -5.44 -1.69
N GLY A 558 14.43 -5.39 -1.20
CA GLY A 558 13.38 -4.54 -1.77
C GLY A 558 13.69 -3.05 -1.66
N VAL A 559 14.28 -2.61 -0.54
CA VAL A 559 14.75 -1.23 -0.38
C VAL A 559 15.85 -0.88 -1.37
N GLN A 560 16.83 -1.76 -1.59
CA GLN A 560 17.91 -1.52 -2.56
C GLN A 560 17.36 -1.53 -3.99
N GLN A 561 16.48 -2.47 -4.34
CA GLN A 561 15.82 -2.52 -5.64
C GLN A 561 15.06 -1.23 -5.95
N SER A 562 14.38 -0.63 -4.95
CA SER A 562 13.67 0.64 -5.13
C SER A 562 14.57 1.75 -5.67
N LYS A 563 15.84 1.78 -5.26
CA LYS A 563 16.82 2.78 -5.69
C LYS A 563 17.13 2.66 -7.18
N GLU A 564 17.19 1.45 -7.70
CA GLU A 564 17.43 1.13 -9.11
C GLU A 564 16.21 1.52 -9.97
N HIS A 565 15.00 1.32 -9.45
CA HIS A 565 13.74 1.64 -10.11
C HIS A 565 13.20 3.01 -9.69
N SER A 566 14.02 4.05 -9.84
CA SER A 566 13.62 5.42 -9.48
C SER A 566 14.02 6.48 -10.48
N VAL A 567 13.22 7.55 -10.53
CA VAL A 567 13.41 8.71 -11.40
C VAL A 567 13.47 9.97 -10.55
N THR A 568 14.56 10.74 -10.72
CA THR A 568 14.72 12.03 -10.04
C THR A 568 14.28 13.16 -10.95
N LEU A 569 13.34 13.97 -10.47
CA LEU A 569 12.81 15.15 -11.12
C LEU A 569 13.36 16.38 -10.41
N SER A 570 14.11 17.22 -11.12
CA SER A 570 14.55 18.52 -10.58
C SER A 570 13.36 19.45 -10.32
N ALA A 571 13.55 20.45 -9.46
CA ALA A 571 12.52 21.47 -9.19
C ALA A 571 11.94 22.12 -10.46
N ASP A 572 12.75 22.40 -11.49
CA ASP A 572 12.23 22.95 -12.75
C ASP A 572 11.41 21.94 -13.54
N GLN A 573 11.76 20.65 -13.50
CA GLN A 573 10.94 19.61 -14.14
C GLN A 573 9.59 19.51 -13.44
N VAL A 574 9.56 19.48 -12.11
CA VAL A 574 8.31 19.50 -11.33
C VAL A 574 7.49 20.75 -11.65
N ARG A 575 8.10 21.94 -11.68
CA ARG A 575 7.41 23.19 -12.05
C ARG A 575 6.83 23.16 -13.48
N ARG A 576 7.52 22.53 -14.43
CA ARG A 576 7.01 22.36 -15.80
C ARG A 576 5.86 21.36 -15.85
N LEU A 577 5.95 20.25 -15.11
CA LEU A 577 4.86 19.27 -15.01
C LEU A 577 3.61 19.92 -14.39
N LEU A 578 3.80 20.80 -13.40
CA LEU A 578 2.72 21.51 -12.71
C LEU A 578 2.40 22.90 -13.30
N ALA A 579 2.81 23.16 -14.56
CA ALA A 579 2.64 24.46 -15.18
C ALA A 579 1.17 24.81 -15.42
N TRP A 580 0.34 23.81 -15.75
CA TRP A 580 -1.09 24.00 -15.93
C TRP A 580 -1.75 24.46 -14.63
N GLU A 581 -1.44 23.81 -13.51
CA GLU A 581 -1.98 24.13 -12.19
C GLU A 581 -1.54 25.53 -11.73
N THR A 582 -0.33 25.93 -12.11
CA THR A 582 0.15 27.31 -11.90
C THR A 582 -0.66 28.31 -12.71
N GLN A 583 -0.92 28.02 -13.99
CA GLN A 583 -1.71 28.88 -14.89
C GLN A 583 -3.18 28.96 -14.49
N ALA A 584 -3.74 27.87 -13.97
CA ALA A 584 -5.09 27.80 -13.43
C ALA A 584 -5.24 28.56 -12.09
N GLY A 585 -4.14 29.06 -11.50
CA GLY A 585 -4.14 29.78 -10.23
C GLY A 585 -4.19 28.88 -8.99
N PHE A 586 -4.07 27.55 -9.16
CA PHE A 586 -4.12 26.59 -8.06
C PHE A 586 -2.84 26.51 -7.24
N LEU A 587 -1.71 26.97 -7.80
CA LEU A 587 -0.40 26.98 -7.15
C LEU A 587 0.11 28.40 -6.96
N ASN A 588 0.10 28.89 -5.72
CA ASN A 588 0.72 30.17 -5.39
C ASN A 588 2.23 30.01 -5.14
N LEU A 589 3.04 30.47 -6.09
CA LEU A 589 4.50 30.37 -6.02
C LEU A 589 5.17 31.44 -5.13
N ALA A 590 4.42 32.47 -4.69
CA ALA A 590 4.95 33.69 -4.09
C ALA A 590 4.63 33.87 -2.59
N GLY A 591 4.11 32.85 -1.90
CA GLY A 591 3.83 32.93 -0.47
C GLY A 591 5.10 33.08 0.39
N PRO A 592 5.04 33.78 1.54
CA PRO A 592 6.16 33.87 2.47
C PRO A 592 6.42 32.51 3.14
N LEU A 593 7.66 32.26 3.60
CA LEU A 593 8.00 31.02 4.32
C LEU A 593 7.44 31.00 5.75
N PHE A 594 7.26 32.16 6.36
CA PHE A 594 6.69 32.35 7.68
C PHE A 594 5.56 33.36 7.61
N LEU A 595 4.52 33.14 8.41
CA LEU A 595 3.39 34.05 8.54
C LEU A 595 3.70 35.11 9.62
N ASP A 596 3.08 36.29 9.47
CA ASP A 596 3.15 37.37 10.46
C ASP A 596 2.46 37.00 11.79
#